data_AF-A0A954A093-F1
#
_entry.id   AF-A0A954A093-F1
#
_cell.length_a   1.000
_cell.length_b   1.000
_cell.length_c   1.000
_cell.angle_alpha   90.00
_cell.angle_beta   90.00
_cell.angle_gamma   90.00
#
_symmetry.space_group_name_H-M   'P 1'
#
loop_
_entity.id
_entity.type
_entity.pdbx_description
1 polymer ?
#
loop_
_entity_poly.entity_id
_entity_poly.type
_entity_poly.pdbx_seq_one_letter_code
_entity_poly.pdbx_strand_id
1 'polypeptide(L)'
;MRHDRSQSVAVWFFSCGAVVVLMASVPAARCGRAFARSAPQQTPATVQDAETAKAILERQGILARGGAGARQARETAVSDLLGMDVLKAHQVLQEWVGPGSDPNGVRKLVLSQLAAKLRSSIDPVFARGTNRDMIQRCYVPRLARHFDGHPPANEALAVLRGLARESLIALDATELGAALEPLLADKNPVTRALALRAAGQSRK
;
A
#
# COMPACT_ATOMS: atom_id res chain seq x y z
N MET A 1 42.90 28.78 19.28
CA MET A 1 41.83 29.67 18.78
C MET A 1 40.62 28.77 18.49
N ARG A 2 39.69 28.46 19.40
CA ARG A 2 38.70 29.26 20.16
C ARG A 2 37.81 30.17 19.30
N HIS A 3 36.70 29.61 18.83
CA HIS A 3 35.39 30.21 18.52
C HIS A 3 34.43 29.01 18.49
N ASP A 4 33.47 28.74 19.38
CA ASP A 4 32.54 29.51 20.21
C ASP A 4 31.60 30.45 19.43
N ARG A 5 30.46 29.87 18.99
CA ARG A 5 29.17 30.51 18.68
C ARG A 5 28.10 29.43 18.90
N SER A 6 27.52 29.34 20.08
CA SER A 6 26.45 30.18 20.63
C SER A 6 25.10 29.95 19.93
N GLN A 7 24.14 29.67 20.79
CA GLN A 7 22.85 29.04 20.57
C GLN A 7 21.80 30.04 20.10
N SER A 8 20.75 29.55 19.44
CA SER A 8 19.46 30.23 19.40
C SER A 8 18.36 29.19 19.27
N VAL A 9 17.83 28.79 20.43
CA VAL A 9 16.64 27.96 20.57
C VAL A 9 15.44 28.91 20.63
N ALA A 10 14.60 28.90 19.60
CA ALA A 10 13.33 29.62 19.62
C ALA A 10 12.23 28.70 20.16
N VAL A 11 11.91 28.85 21.45
CA VAL A 11 10.77 28.19 22.09
C VAL A 11 9.53 29.06 21.87
N TRP A 12 8.59 28.58 21.06
CA TRP A 12 7.27 29.19 20.92
C TRP A 12 6.29 28.53 21.88
N PHE A 13 6.03 29.21 23.00
CA PHE A 13 4.86 28.97 23.85
C PHE A 13 3.66 29.66 23.19
N PHE A 14 2.64 28.91 22.80
CA PHE A 14 1.33 29.49 22.50
C PHE A 14 0.22 28.81 23.30
N SER A 15 -0.19 29.56 24.32
CA SER A 15 -1.44 29.64 25.07
C SER A 15 -2.47 28.52 25.01
N CYS A 16 -2.76 28.06 26.23
CA CYS A 16 -4.01 27.50 26.69
C CYS A 16 -5.21 28.39 26.33
N GLY A 17 -6.25 27.79 25.75
CA GLY A 17 -7.60 28.34 25.71
C GLY A 17 -8.57 27.32 26.31
N ALA A 18 -9.02 27.58 27.53
CA ALA A 18 -10.08 26.83 28.22
C ALA A 18 -11.38 27.64 28.21
N VAL A 19 -12.46 27.07 27.69
CA VAL A 19 -13.88 27.48 27.90
C VAL A 19 -14.71 26.19 27.74
N VAL A 20 -15.22 25.50 28.78
CA VAL A 20 -16.29 25.81 29.75
C VAL A 20 -17.71 25.79 29.14
N VAL A 21 -18.41 24.68 29.43
CA VAL A 21 -19.86 24.56 29.79
C VAL A 21 -20.91 24.59 28.68
N LEU A 22 -21.62 23.46 28.54
CA LEU A 22 -23.05 23.38 28.89
C LEU A 22 -23.53 21.92 28.98
N MET A 23 -23.80 21.50 30.22
CA MET A 23 -24.57 20.31 30.57
C MET A 23 -26.04 20.57 30.22
N ALA A 24 -26.59 19.79 29.30
CA ALA A 24 -28.03 19.69 29.09
C ALA A 24 -28.47 18.26 29.41
N SER A 25 -28.98 18.10 30.62
CA SER A 25 -29.72 16.94 31.11
C SER A 25 -31.08 16.85 30.43
N VAL A 26 -31.35 15.75 29.72
CA VAL A 26 -32.69 15.40 29.20
C VAL A 26 -33.19 14.14 29.92
N PRO A 27 -34.43 14.14 30.44
CA PRO A 27 -34.95 13.09 31.31
C PRO A 27 -35.29 11.79 30.59
N ALA A 28 -35.23 10.71 31.36
CA ALA A 28 -35.60 9.36 30.98
C ALA A 28 -37.11 9.22 30.71
N ALA A 29 -37.44 8.76 29.51
CA ALA A 29 -38.72 8.12 29.22
C ALA A 29 -38.44 6.85 28.40
N ARG A 30 -38.18 5.73 29.07
CA ARG A 30 -38.18 4.40 28.45
C ARG A 30 -39.52 3.72 28.76
N CYS A 31 -40.51 4.01 27.92
CA CYS A 31 -41.65 3.11 27.73
C CYS A 31 -41.12 1.78 27.18
N GLY A 32 -41.48 0.70 27.87
CA GLY A 32 -41.23 -0.66 27.42
C GLY A 32 -41.93 -0.93 26.09
N ARG A 33 -41.15 -1.34 25.10
CA ARG A 33 -41.62 -2.19 24.01
C ARG A 33 -40.75 -3.42 24.00
N ALA A 34 -41.37 -4.55 24.32
CA ALA A 34 -40.81 -5.87 24.06
C ALA A 34 -40.61 -6.00 22.55
N PHE A 35 -39.40 -5.71 22.09
CA PHE A 35 -38.98 -6.09 20.75
C PHE A 35 -38.87 -7.60 20.72
N ALA A 36 -39.81 -8.24 20.02
CA ALA A 36 -39.59 -9.55 19.46
C ALA A 36 -38.22 -9.53 18.80
N ARG A 37 -37.32 -10.39 19.29
CA ARG A 37 -35.94 -10.52 18.81
C ARG A 37 -35.98 -11.15 17.42
N SER A 38 -36.33 -10.36 16.42
CA SER A 38 -36.11 -10.71 15.02
C SER A 38 -34.63 -11.01 14.88
N ALA A 39 -34.30 -12.25 14.53
CA ALA A 39 -32.93 -12.65 14.24
C ALA A 39 -32.34 -11.65 13.22
N PRO A 40 -31.09 -11.19 13.38
CA PRO A 40 -30.49 -10.26 12.45
C PRO A 40 -30.54 -10.88 11.05
N GLN A 41 -31.33 -10.30 10.15
CA GLN A 41 -31.28 -10.62 8.73
C GLN A 41 -29.86 -10.28 8.27
N GLN A 42 -29.06 -11.32 8.01
CA GLN A 42 -27.77 -11.16 7.36
C GLN A 42 -28.05 -10.55 5.98
N THR A 43 -27.70 -9.28 5.81
CA THR A 43 -27.78 -8.61 4.52
C THR A 43 -26.77 -9.27 3.57
N PRO A 44 -27.13 -9.45 2.29
CA PRO A 44 -26.30 -10.15 1.30
C PRO A 44 -24.89 -9.57 1.12
N ALA A 45 -24.69 -8.28 1.42
CA ALA A 45 -23.37 -7.65 1.45
C ALA A 45 -22.38 -8.35 2.42
N THR A 46 -22.86 -8.81 3.57
CA THR A 46 -22.03 -9.44 4.61
C THR A 46 -21.49 -10.82 4.21
N VAL A 47 -22.19 -11.52 3.32
CA VAL A 47 -21.80 -12.87 2.86
C VAL A 47 -20.73 -12.77 1.77
N GLN A 48 -20.89 -11.84 0.83
CA GLN A 48 -19.92 -11.61 -0.25
C GLN A 48 -18.56 -11.10 0.27
N ASP A 49 -18.57 -10.29 1.33
CA ASP A 49 -17.35 -9.84 2.00
C ASP A 49 -16.60 -11.00 2.66
N ALA A 50 -17.33 -11.93 3.31
CA ALA A 50 -16.74 -13.10 3.96
C ALA A 50 -16.13 -14.08 2.94
N GLU A 51 -16.79 -14.29 1.81
CA GLU A 51 -16.28 -15.13 0.72
C GLU A 51 -15.01 -14.52 0.11
N THR A 52 -15.00 -13.21 -0.14
CA THR A 52 -13.82 -12.50 -0.64
C THR A 52 -12.64 -12.58 0.33
N ALA A 53 -12.90 -12.39 1.62
CA ALA A 53 -11.88 -12.52 2.66
C ALA A 53 -11.29 -13.94 2.71
N LYS A 54 -12.15 -14.98 2.61
CA LYS A 54 -11.71 -16.38 2.53
C LYS A 54 -10.86 -16.63 1.29
N ALA A 55 -11.26 -16.11 0.14
CA ALA A 55 -10.51 -16.23 -1.11
C ALA A 55 -9.11 -15.61 -0.96
N ILE A 56 -8.99 -14.41 -0.39
CA ILE A 56 -7.70 -13.74 -0.16
C ILE A 56 -6.78 -14.58 0.74
N LEU A 57 -7.31 -15.11 1.85
CA LEU A 57 -6.54 -15.96 2.78
C LEU A 57 -6.04 -17.25 2.13
N GLU A 58 -6.87 -17.87 1.28
CA GLU A 58 -6.48 -19.06 0.52
C GLU A 58 -5.30 -18.76 -0.42
N ARG A 59 -5.38 -17.66 -1.19
CA ARG A 59 -4.28 -17.25 -2.09
C ARG A 59 -3.02 -16.91 -1.29
N GLN A 60 -3.14 -16.23 -0.15
CA GLN A 60 -2.00 -15.95 0.72
C GLN A 60 -1.31 -17.24 1.19
N GLY A 61 -2.10 -18.27 1.55
CA GLY A 61 -1.58 -19.59 1.89
C GLY A 61 -0.85 -20.28 0.72
N ILE A 62 -1.32 -20.09 -0.52
CA ILE A 62 -0.62 -20.58 -1.73
C ILE A 62 0.75 -19.88 -1.89
N LEU A 63 0.82 -18.56 -1.70
CA LEU A 63 2.07 -17.81 -1.84
C LEU A 63 3.14 -18.27 -0.84
N ALA A 64 2.74 -18.65 0.37
CA ALA A 64 3.63 -19.16 1.41
C ALA A 64 4.12 -20.59 1.17
N ARG A 65 3.42 -21.40 0.35
CA ARG A 65 3.82 -22.78 0.06
C ARG A 65 5.12 -22.82 -0.76
N GLY A 66 6.15 -23.45 -0.20
CA GLY A 66 7.42 -23.70 -0.88
C GLY A 66 7.37 -24.84 -1.90
N GLY A 67 8.42 -24.95 -2.70
CA GLY A 67 8.63 -26.07 -3.64
C GLY A 67 8.43 -25.72 -5.12
N ALA A 68 9.11 -26.49 -5.98
CA ALA A 68 9.14 -26.30 -7.43
C ALA A 68 7.77 -26.58 -8.08
N GLY A 69 7.04 -27.61 -7.61
CA GLY A 69 5.71 -27.96 -8.12
C GLY A 69 4.62 -26.92 -7.81
N ALA A 70 4.86 -25.99 -6.88
CA ALA A 70 3.90 -24.96 -6.50
C ALA A 70 4.07 -23.64 -7.29
N ARG A 71 4.98 -23.58 -8.26
CA ARG A 71 5.23 -22.35 -9.05
C ARG A 71 3.98 -21.87 -9.78
N GLN A 72 3.32 -22.75 -10.53
CA GLN A 72 2.12 -22.40 -11.30
C GLN A 72 0.99 -21.93 -10.38
N ALA A 73 0.78 -22.61 -9.25
CA ALA A 73 -0.21 -22.20 -8.26
C ALA A 73 0.09 -20.79 -7.69
N ARG A 74 1.36 -20.45 -7.46
CA ARG A 74 1.76 -19.10 -7.04
C ARG A 74 1.53 -18.07 -8.13
N GLU A 75 1.87 -18.38 -9.38
CA GLU A 75 1.62 -17.48 -10.53
C GLU A 75 0.11 -17.18 -10.68
N THR A 76 -0.74 -18.20 -10.55
CA THR A 76 -2.21 -18.04 -10.52
C THR A 76 -2.66 -17.23 -9.31
N ALA A 77 -2.16 -17.52 -8.11
CA ALA A 77 -2.55 -16.80 -6.90
C ALA A 77 -2.16 -15.30 -6.97
N VAL A 78 -0.99 -14.97 -7.52
CA VAL A 78 -0.60 -13.57 -7.76
C VAL A 78 -1.53 -12.92 -8.78
N SER A 79 -1.84 -13.60 -9.89
CA SER A 79 -2.73 -13.08 -10.93
C SER A 79 -4.15 -12.84 -10.38
N ASP A 80 -4.69 -13.79 -9.62
CA ASP A 80 -5.98 -13.68 -8.93
C ASP A 80 -6.00 -12.47 -8.00
N LEU A 81 -5.00 -12.34 -7.12
CA LEU A 81 -4.93 -11.24 -6.15
C LEU A 81 -4.77 -9.88 -6.83
N LEU A 82 -4.02 -9.80 -7.93
CA LEU A 82 -3.92 -8.57 -8.72
C LEU A 82 -5.21 -8.25 -9.48
N GLY A 83 -6.05 -9.26 -9.76
CA GLY A 83 -7.35 -9.11 -10.41
C GLY A 83 -8.50 -8.75 -9.46
N MET A 84 -8.27 -8.77 -8.15
CA MET A 84 -9.26 -8.36 -7.14
C MET A 84 -9.21 -6.83 -6.96
N ASP A 85 -10.35 -6.17 -6.95
CA ASP A 85 -10.51 -4.73 -6.69
C ASP A 85 -10.56 -4.39 -5.18
N VAL A 86 -10.08 -5.30 -4.33
CA VAL A 86 -10.16 -5.18 -2.88
C VAL A 86 -8.81 -4.79 -2.30
N LEU A 87 -8.80 -3.69 -1.53
CA LEU A 87 -7.59 -3.16 -0.88
C LEU A 87 -6.79 -4.23 -0.12
N LYS A 88 -7.48 -5.15 0.57
CA LYS A 88 -6.85 -6.21 1.35
C LYS A 88 -6.04 -7.19 0.49
N ALA A 89 -6.49 -7.50 -0.72
CA ALA A 89 -5.74 -8.35 -1.66
C ALA A 89 -4.41 -7.68 -2.05
N HIS A 90 -4.46 -6.38 -2.35
CA HIS A 90 -3.26 -5.59 -2.66
C HIS A 90 -2.32 -5.42 -1.47
N GLN A 91 -2.84 -5.32 -0.24
CA GLN A 91 -2.02 -5.30 0.98
C GLN A 91 -1.22 -6.59 1.14
N VAL A 92 -1.84 -7.76 0.90
CA VAL A 92 -1.13 -9.05 0.94
C VAL A 92 0.02 -9.06 -0.07
N LEU A 93 -0.21 -8.59 -1.30
CA LEU A 93 0.85 -8.51 -2.31
C LEU A 93 1.98 -7.55 -1.93
N GLN A 94 1.68 -6.44 -1.26
CA GLN A 94 2.70 -5.48 -0.80
C GLN A 94 3.64 -6.06 0.27
N GLU A 95 3.15 -6.96 1.12
CA GLU A 95 3.98 -7.65 2.11
C GLU A 95 5.11 -8.43 1.42
N TRP A 96 4.81 -9.06 0.28
CA TRP A 96 5.79 -9.78 -0.53
C TRP A 96 6.74 -8.86 -1.34
N VAL A 97 6.28 -7.65 -1.70
CA VAL A 97 7.12 -6.63 -2.36
C VAL A 97 8.15 -6.02 -1.40
N GLY A 98 7.83 -5.99 -0.10
CA GLY A 98 8.68 -5.40 0.93
C GLY A 98 10.08 -6.05 1.07
N PRO A 99 11.01 -5.37 1.76
CA PRO A 99 12.33 -5.93 2.05
C PRO A 99 12.19 -7.16 2.96
N GLY A 100 12.86 -8.25 2.59
CA GLY A 100 12.78 -9.53 3.28
C GLY A 100 13.38 -10.68 2.47
N SER A 101 13.45 -11.87 3.05
CA SER A 101 13.79 -13.08 2.32
C SER A 101 12.66 -13.43 1.33
N ASP A 102 13.01 -13.77 0.09
CA ASP A 102 12.07 -14.23 -0.94
C ASP A 102 12.47 -15.64 -1.42
N PRO A 103 12.34 -16.66 -0.56
CA PRO A 103 12.80 -18.02 -0.85
C PRO A 103 12.06 -18.64 -2.05
N ASN A 104 10.86 -18.14 -2.35
CA ASN A 104 9.97 -18.68 -3.37
C ASN A 104 9.94 -17.85 -4.67
N GLY A 105 10.70 -16.76 -4.75
CA GLY A 105 10.71 -15.85 -5.90
C GLY A 105 9.40 -15.09 -6.11
N VAL A 106 8.54 -15.01 -5.08
CA VAL A 106 7.21 -14.37 -5.16
C VAL A 106 7.35 -12.89 -5.46
N ARG A 107 8.37 -12.20 -4.90
CA ARG A 107 8.60 -10.78 -5.15
C ARG A 107 8.79 -10.51 -6.63
N LYS A 108 9.62 -11.31 -7.30
CA LYS A 108 9.86 -11.19 -8.74
C LYS A 108 8.56 -11.38 -9.52
N LEU A 109 7.77 -12.41 -9.17
CA LEU A 109 6.47 -12.69 -9.81
C LEU A 109 5.49 -11.53 -9.67
N VAL A 110 5.33 -10.99 -8.45
CA VAL A 110 4.44 -9.86 -8.18
C VAL A 110 4.86 -8.64 -8.99
N LEU A 111 6.15 -8.27 -8.97
CA LEU A 111 6.63 -7.11 -9.71
C LEU A 111 6.49 -7.28 -11.23
N SER A 112 6.77 -8.47 -11.76
CA SER A 112 6.61 -8.72 -13.21
C SER A 112 5.16 -8.65 -13.67
N GLN A 113 4.22 -9.22 -12.90
CA GLN A 113 2.81 -9.18 -13.26
C GLN A 113 2.21 -7.79 -13.04
N LEU A 114 2.63 -7.08 -11.99
CA LEU A 114 2.24 -5.69 -11.74
C LEU A 114 2.67 -4.78 -12.90
N ALA A 115 3.93 -4.85 -13.34
CA ALA A 115 4.43 -4.08 -14.47
C ALA A 115 3.68 -4.40 -15.78
N ALA A 116 3.30 -5.66 -16.00
CA ALA A 116 2.51 -6.06 -17.16
C ALA A 116 1.08 -5.48 -17.10
N LYS A 117 0.42 -5.55 -15.95
CA LYS A 117 -0.94 -5.05 -15.76
C LYS A 117 -1.04 -3.53 -15.82
N LEU A 118 -0.09 -2.80 -15.23
CA LEU A 118 -0.06 -1.33 -15.28
C LEU A 118 0.09 -0.79 -16.71
N ARG A 119 0.79 -1.52 -17.59
CA ARG A 119 0.92 -1.15 -19.01
C ARG A 119 -0.31 -1.50 -19.85
N SER A 120 -1.18 -2.37 -19.35
CA SER A 120 -2.35 -2.82 -20.08
C SER A 120 -3.49 -1.80 -19.99
N SER A 121 -3.84 -1.21 -21.12
CA SER A 121 -4.96 -0.24 -21.23
C SER A 121 -6.36 -0.88 -21.12
N ILE A 122 -6.42 -2.21 -21.09
CA ILE A 122 -7.67 -2.98 -21.01
C ILE A 122 -7.82 -3.74 -19.68
N ASP A 123 -6.84 -3.66 -18.78
CA ASP A 123 -6.92 -4.37 -17.51
C ASP A 123 -8.07 -3.82 -16.64
N PRO A 124 -9.00 -4.66 -16.16
CA PRO A 124 -10.20 -4.19 -15.46
C PRO A 124 -9.90 -3.48 -14.13
N VAL A 125 -8.78 -3.78 -13.48
CA VAL A 125 -8.39 -3.20 -12.20
C VAL A 125 -7.48 -1.98 -12.39
N PHE A 126 -6.55 -2.06 -13.35
CA PHE A 126 -5.49 -1.06 -13.52
C PHE A 126 -5.75 -0.01 -14.61
N ALA A 127 -6.68 -0.26 -15.55
CA ALA A 127 -6.87 0.66 -16.68
C ALA A 127 -7.69 1.92 -16.36
N ARG A 128 -8.54 1.95 -15.32
CA ARG A 128 -9.50 3.05 -15.11
C ARG A 128 -9.83 3.34 -13.64
N GLY A 129 -10.03 4.63 -13.34
CA GLY A 129 -10.83 5.11 -12.21
C GLY A 129 -10.19 5.01 -10.82
N THR A 130 -11.04 4.96 -9.80
CA THR A 130 -10.71 5.00 -8.36
C THR A 130 -9.79 3.87 -7.88
N ASN A 131 -9.75 2.75 -8.59
CA ASN A 131 -8.88 1.61 -8.25
C ASN A 131 -7.42 1.92 -8.57
N ARG A 132 -7.17 2.75 -9.59
CA ARG A 132 -5.81 3.17 -9.96
C ARG A 132 -5.18 4.06 -8.88
N ASP A 133 -5.94 4.96 -8.28
CA ASP A 133 -5.50 5.77 -7.13
C ASP A 133 -5.17 4.90 -5.92
N MET A 134 -5.98 3.87 -5.65
CA MET A 134 -5.72 2.90 -4.59
C MET A 134 -4.38 2.18 -4.82
N ILE A 135 -4.16 1.71 -6.03
CA ILE A 135 -2.93 1.04 -6.46
C ILE A 135 -1.72 1.98 -6.35
N GLN A 136 -1.84 3.23 -6.79
CA GLN A 136 -0.79 4.24 -6.67
C GLN A 136 -0.37 4.45 -5.22
N ARG A 137 -1.33 4.65 -4.32
CA ARG A 137 -1.07 4.84 -2.87
C ARG A 137 -0.45 3.60 -2.23
N CYS A 138 -0.82 2.43 -2.71
CA CYS A 138 -0.42 1.14 -2.16
C CYS A 138 0.99 0.71 -2.59
N TYR A 139 1.27 0.77 -3.89
CA TYR A 139 2.47 0.16 -4.44
C TYR A 139 3.63 1.15 -4.58
N VAL A 140 3.38 2.42 -4.93
CA VAL A 140 4.46 3.39 -5.17
C VAL A 140 5.40 3.56 -3.97
N PRO A 141 4.92 3.68 -2.71
CA PRO A 141 5.80 3.70 -1.54
C PRO A 141 6.69 2.47 -1.39
N ARG A 142 6.23 1.30 -1.82
CA ARG A 142 6.99 0.04 -1.76
C ARG A 142 7.98 -0.06 -2.91
N LEU A 143 7.56 0.32 -4.12
CA LEU A 143 8.41 0.37 -5.31
C LEU A 143 9.57 1.35 -5.13
N ALA A 144 9.32 2.52 -4.52
CA ALA A 144 10.35 3.53 -4.25
C ALA A 144 11.50 3.00 -3.39
N ARG A 145 11.25 2.01 -2.52
CA ARG A 145 12.27 1.39 -1.66
C ARG A 145 13.32 0.58 -2.45
N HIS A 146 13.04 0.21 -3.69
CA HIS A 146 14.04 -0.43 -4.56
C HIS A 146 15.12 0.54 -5.07
N PHE A 147 14.96 1.84 -4.82
CA PHE A 147 15.86 2.92 -5.27
C PHE A 147 16.64 3.54 -4.09
N ASP A 148 17.30 2.69 -3.31
CA ASP A 148 18.15 3.06 -2.16
C ASP A 148 19.41 3.86 -2.50
N GLY A 149 19.71 4.05 -3.79
CA GLY A 149 20.84 4.83 -4.27
C GLY A 149 22.16 4.05 -4.34
N HIS A 150 22.17 2.80 -3.88
CA HIS A 150 23.33 1.92 -4.02
C HIS A 150 23.21 1.09 -5.30
N PRO A 151 24.33 0.71 -5.95
CA PRO A 151 24.27 -0.32 -6.98
C PRO A 151 23.66 -1.60 -6.41
N PRO A 152 22.93 -2.39 -7.21
CA PRO A 152 22.33 -3.62 -6.70
C PRO A 152 23.45 -4.59 -6.30
N ALA A 153 23.35 -5.16 -5.09
CA ALA A 153 24.42 -6.02 -4.56
C ALA A 153 24.58 -7.34 -5.33
N ASN A 154 23.57 -7.74 -6.11
CA ASN A 154 23.59 -8.90 -6.97
C ASN A 154 22.59 -8.74 -8.14
N GLU A 155 22.66 -9.65 -9.12
CA GLU A 155 21.80 -9.65 -10.29
C GLU A 155 20.31 -9.76 -9.95
N ALA A 156 19.95 -10.57 -8.95
CA ALA A 156 18.56 -10.72 -8.53
C ALA A 156 17.96 -9.38 -8.06
N LEU A 157 18.71 -8.60 -7.27
CA LEU A 157 18.30 -7.26 -6.85
C LEU A 157 18.26 -6.27 -8.03
N ALA A 158 19.15 -6.42 -9.02
CA ALA A 158 19.14 -5.62 -10.24
C ALA A 158 17.86 -5.85 -11.04
N VAL A 159 17.45 -7.11 -11.23
CA VAL A 159 16.21 -7.50 -11.89
C VAL A 159 15.00 -6.92 -11.15
N LEU A 160 14.95 -7.04 -9.82
CA LEU A 160 13.85 -6.48 -9.03
C LEU A 160 13.75 -4.95 -9.16
N ARG A 161 14.89 -4.25 -9.16
CA ARG A 161 14.92 -2.79 -9.39
C ARG A 161 14.45 -2.45 -10.80
N GLY A 162 14.83 -3.23 -11.81
CA GLY A 162 14.35 -3.09 -13.19
C GLY A 162 12.82 -3.20 -13.27
N LEU A 163 12.24 -4.26 -12.70
CA LEU A 163 10.78 -4.45 -12.67
C LEU A 163 10.05 -3.36 -11.89
N ALA A 164 10.64 -2.89 -10.78
CA ALA A 164 10.09 -1.77 -10.03
C ALA A 164 10.10 -0.47 -10.86
N ARG A 165 11.19 -0.23 -11.62
CA ARG A 165 11.28 0.91 -12.55
C ARG A 165 10.23 0.80 -13.65
N GLU A 166 10.09 -0.37 -14.28
CA GLU A 166 9.08 -0.62 -15.31
C GLU A 166 7.66 -0.34 -14.79
N SER A 167 7.37 -0.76 -13.56
CA SER A 167 6.08 -0.50 -12.91
C SER A 167 5.84 1.00 -12.69
N LEU A 168 6.86 1.76 -12.27
CA LEU A 168 6.73 3.20 -12.06
C LEU A 168 6.63 3.99 -13.37
N ILE A 169 7.30 3.55 -14.45
CA ILE A 169 7.23 4.19 -15.77
C ILE A 169 5.86 3.97 -16.43
N ALA A 170 5.16 2.88 -16.07
CA ALA A 170 3.81 2.62 -16.57
C ALA A 170 2.76 3.60 -16.01
N LEU A 171 3.08 4.31 -14.93
CA LEU A 171 2.25 5.41 -14.42
C LEU A 171 2.55 6.69 -15.22
N ASP A 172 1.53 7.48 -15.51
CA ASP A 172 1.78 8.77 -16.13
C ASP A 172 2.47 9.74 -15.14
N ALA A 173 3.05 10.83 -15.68
CA ALA A 173 3.83 11.76 -14.87
C ALA A 173 3.01 12.47 -13.77
N THR A 174 1.72 12.68 -14.01
CA THR A 174 0.80 13.32 -13.06
C THR A 174 0.49 12.36 -11.92
N GLU A 175 0.14 11.12 -12.25
CA GLU A 175 -0.12 10.03 -11.31
C GLU A 175 1.08 9.72 -10.44
N LEU A 176 2.26 9.59 -11.05
CA LEU A 176 3.50 9.34 -10.32
C LEU A 176 3.82 10.50 -9.37
N GLY A 177 3.60 11.74 -9.81
CA GLY A 177 3.77 12.94 -8.98
C GLY A 177 2.88 12.90 -7.74
N ALA A 178 1.57 12.67 -7.93
CA ALA A 178 0.60 12.56 -6.85
C ALA A 178 0.92 11.41 -5.88
N ALA A 179 1.38 10.26 -6.39
CA ALA A 179 1.73 9.10 -5.57
C ALA A 179 3.01 9.30 -4.75
N LEU A 180 3.96 10.11 -5.24
CA LEU A 180 5.22 10.41 -4.55
C LEU A 180 5.11 11.57 -3.57
N GLU A 181 4.13 12.47 -3.73
CA GLU A 181 3.94 13.65 -2.88
C GLU A 181 3.94 13.32 -1.36
N PRO A 182 3.21 12.31 -0.86
CA PRO A 182 3.25 11.96 0.56
C PRO A 182 4.64 11.52 1.05
N LEU A 183 5.42 10.87 0.18
CA LEU A 183 6.78 10.41 0.50
C LEU A 183 7.78 11.57 0.51
N LEU A 184 7.56 12.57 -0.36
CA LEU A 184 8.35 13.79 -0.40
C LEU A 184 8.04 14.72 0.79
N ALA A 185 6.82 14.68 1.30
CA ALA A 185 6.40 15.39 2.51
C ALA A 185 6.83 14.70 3.82
N ASP A 186 7.30 13.44 3.77
CA ASP A 186 7.74 12.70 4.95
C ASP A 186 8.91 13.41 5.66
N LYS A 187 8.85 13.49 6.99
CA LYS A 187 9.92 14.10 7.80
C LYS A 187 11.22 13.28 7.75
N ASN A 188 11.12 11.98 7.46
CA ASN A 188 12.27 11.09 7.35
C ASN A 188 13.07 11.42 6.06
N PRO A 189 14.33 11.87 6.17
CA PRO A 189 15.16 12.18 5.00
C PRO A 189 15.41 10.96 4.10
N VAL A 190 15.41 9.74 4.66
CA VAL A 190 15.59 8.50 3.88
C VAL A 190 14.40 8.27 2.97
N THR A 191 13.17 8.40 3.47
CA THR A 191 11.94 8.24 2.66
C THR A 191 11.92 9.25 1.52
N ARG A 192 12.24 10.53 1.80
CA ARG A 192 12.31 11.58 0.78
C ARG A 192 13.36 11.28 -0.29
N ALA A 193 14.55 10.83 0.12
CA ALA A 193 15.61 10.48 -0.82
C ALA A 193 15.21 9.31 -1.74
N LEU A 194 14.51 8.30 -1.22
CA LEU A 194 13.96 7.20 -2.02
C LEU A 194 12.95 7.71 -3.06
N ALA A 195 12.03 8.59 -2.66
CA ALA A 195 11.03 9.17 -3.55
C ALA A 195 11.66 10.01 -4.67
N LEU A 196 12.63 10.88 -4.34
CA LEU A 196 13.36 11.67 -5.33
C LEU A 196 14.12 10.80 -6.33
N ARG A 197 14.74 9.72 -5.87
CA ARG A 197 15.45 8.79 -6.75
C ARG A 197 14.50 8.00 -7.65
N ALA A 198 13.40 7.51 -7.09
CA ALA A 198 12.35 6.86 -7.87
C ALA A 198 11.85 7.80 -8.98
N ALA A 199 11.50 9.05 -8.65
CA ALA A 199 11.12 10.07 -9.64
C ALA A 199 12.20 10.28 -10.73
N GLY A 200 13.46 10.37 -10.34
CA GLY A 200 14.57 10.58 -11.27
C GLY A 200 14.82 9.40 -12.22
N GLN A 201 14.56 8.17 -11.76
CA GLN A 201 14.74 6.95 -12.56
C GLN A 201 13.57 6.65 -13.50
N SER A 202 12.37 7.16 -13.17
CA SER A 202 11.16 7.00 -13.99
C SER A 202 11.04 8.01 -15.14
N ARG A 203 11.89 9.05 -15.18
CA ARG A 203 11.89 10.10 -16.22
C ARG A 203 12.91 9.88 -17.34
N LYS A 204 13.78 8.88 -17.20
CA LYS A 204 14.79 8.50 -18.19
C LYS A 204 14.27 7.34 -19.02
#